data_AF-A0A7X8XNK9-F1
#
_entry.id   AF-A0A7X8XNK9-F1
#
_cell.length_a   1.000
_cell.length_b   1.000
_cell.length_c   1.000
_cell.angle_alpha   90.00
_cell.angle_beta   90.00
_cell.angle_gamma   90.00
#
_symmetry.space_group_name_H-M   'P 1'
#
loop_
_entity.id
_entity.type
_entity.pdbx_description
1 polymer ?
#
loop_
_entity_poly.entity_id
_entity_poly.type
_entity_poly.pdbx_seq_one_letter_code
_entity_poly.pdbx_strand_id
1 'polypeptide(L)'
;MRRLVISVLALALLNAGALAQDFNWPTEGQAYQRFQVDLNRDGRAETLSLVAYNVEESSYLGQLVVTRSNGSVLWKGPRPTDPADPMIFGTWDWGSAGLEVVGDLDGDGRIEILGALPQSDVRPATFRVLRWNGKAFQKVFARCLLEEPRKSGRYQWTAPSDRFQGCRWIGSFESTSRDGSCVARIYDTIGSGVRLGTAQVAPDPKGFHVVRWIDPPR
;
A
#
# COMPACT_ATOMS: atom_id res chain seq x y z
N MET A 1 3.60 41.92 -26.77
CA MET A 1 3.62 41.00 -25.60
C MET A 1 3.24 39.60 -26.06
N ARG A 2 4.22 38.70 -26.23
CA ARG A 2 3.98 37.29 -26.54
C ARG A 2 4.23 36.48 -25.27
N ARG A 3 3.21 35.76 -24.79
CA ARG A 3 3.32 34.90 -23.60
C ARG A 3 4.15 33.67 -23.95
N LEU A 4 5.24 33.48 -23.22
CA LEU A 4 6.05 32.27 -23.23
C LEU A 4 5.26 31.19 -22.47
N VAL A 5 4.77 30.17 -23.17
CA VAL A 5 4.24 28.96 -22.53
C VAL A 5 5.45 28.06 -22.27
N ILE A 6 5.89 28.00 -21.01
CA ILE A 6 6.88 27.02 -20.57
C ILE A 6 6.13 25.70 -20.42
N SER A 7 6.21 24.86 -21.46
CA SER A 7 5.79 23.47 -21.37
C SER A 7 6.76 22.72 -20.46
N VAL A 8 6.34 22.46 -19.22
CA VAL A 8 7.05 21.54 -18.33
C VAL A 8 6.81 20.14 -18.88
N LEU A 9 7.84 19.57 -19.50
CA LEU A 9 7.87 18.19 -19.94
C LEU A 9 7.88 17.29 -18.69
N ALA A 10 6.73 16.74 -18.33
CA ALA A 10 6.63 15.75 -17.26
C ALA A 10 7.26 14.44 -17.74
N LEU A 11 8.47 14.15 -17.27
CA LEU A 11 9.13 12.88 -17.51
C LEU A 11 8.48 11.83 -16.60
N ALA A 12 7.46 11.14 -17.12
CA ALA A 12 6.97 9.91 -16.53
C ALA A 12 8.01 8.82 -16.80
N LEU A 13 8.74 8.39 -15.77
CA LEU A 13 9.53 7.17 -15.82
C LEU A 13 8.56 5.98 -15.90
N LEU A 14 8.20 5.60 -17.13
CA LEU A 14 7.61 4.31 -17.44
C LEU A 14 8.72 3.26 -17.31
N ASN A 15 8.70 2.47 -16.24
CA ASN A 15 9.44 1.22 -16.22
C ASN A 15 8.72 0.23 -17.16
N ALA A 16 9.08 0.28 -18.45
CA ALA A 16 8.76 -0.78 -19.40
C ALA A 16 9.86 -1.84 -19.30
N GLY A 17 9.54 -2.96 -18.67
CA GLY A 17 10.44 -4.10 -18.54
C GLY A 17 9.67 -5.35 -18.15
N ALA A 18 8.84 -5.87 -19.06
CA ALA A 18 8.27 -7.21 -18.96
C ALA A 18 8.99 -8.12 -19.95
N LEU A 19 10.14 -8.64 -19.54
CA LEU A 19 10.84 -9.76 -20.17
C LEU A 19 11.34 -10.64 -19.02
N ALA A 20 10.89 -11.90 -18.99
CA ALA A 20 11.25 -12.99 -18.07
C ALA A 20 11.73 -12.51 -16.67
N GLN A 21 10.81 -12.42 -15.72
CA GLN A 21 11.19 -12.18 -14.33
C GLN A 21 11.85 -13.45 -13.79
N ASP A 22 13.18 -13.51 -13.84
CA ASP A 22 13.92 -14.33 -12.88
C ASP A 22 13.41 -13.91 -11.52
N PHE A 23 12.71 -14.82 -10.82
CA PHE A 23 12.16 -14.55 -9.50
C PHE A 23 13.33 -14.54 -8.51
N ASN A 24 14.09 -13.45 -8.51
CA ASN A 24 15.20 -13.26 -7.60
C ASN A 24 14.64 -12.94 -6.23
N TRP A 25 14.48 -13.99 -5.41
CA TRP A 25 14.24 -13.85 -3.98
C TRP A 25 15.31 -12.94 -3.36
N PRO A 26 14.92 -12.01 -2.47
CA PRO A 26 15.89 -11.17 -1.81
C PRO A 26 16.78 -11.99 -0.89
N THR A 27 18.05 -11.61 -0.79
CA THR A 27 19.00 -12.20 0.17
C THR A 27 18.88 -11.54 1.56
N GLU A 28 19.30 -12.22 2.63
CA GLU A 28 19.26 -11.67 3.99
C GLU A 28 19.95 -10.28 4.05
N GLY A 29 19.26 -9.28 4.57
CA GLY A 29 19.74 -7.90 4.65
C GLY A 29 19.53 -7.06 3.38
N GLN A 30 19.00 -7.64 2.29
CA GLN A 30 18.68 -6.90 1.08
C GLN A 30 17.35 -6.17 1.21
N ALA A 31 17.36 -4.86 0.94
CA ALA A 31 16.12 -4.11 0.81
C ALA A 31 15.43 -4.42 -0.53
N TYR A 32 14.21 -4.96 -0.45
CA TYR A 32 13.42 -5.43 -1.59
C TYR A 32 12.23 -4.52 -1.93
N GLN A 33 11.85 -3.62 -1.03
CA GLN A 33 10.85 -2.59 -1.28
C GLN A 33 11.32 -1.26 -0.68
N ARG A 34 11.04 -0.13 -1.36
CA ARG A 34 11.40 1.22 -0.90
C ARG A 34 10.32 2.24 -1.23
N PHE A 35 10.08 3.15 -0.29
CA PHE A 35 9.23 4.33 -0.44
C PHE A 35 9.99 5.56 0.05
N GLN A 36 9.72 6.72 -0.55
CA GLN A 36 10.23 8.00 -0.08
C GLN A 36 9.07 8.88 0.37
N VAL A 37 9.16 9.43 1.56
CA VAL A 37 8.17 10.33 2.15
C VAL A 37 8.84 11.29 3.11
N ASP A 38 8.39 12.53 3.14
CA ASP A 38 8.77 13.49 4.17
C ASP A 38 7.98 13.19 5.45
N LEU A 39 8.59 12.38 6.32
CA LEU A 39 7.98 11.76 7.48
C LEU A 39 7.72 12.77 8.60
N ASN A 40 8.58 13.78 8.68
CA ASN A 40 8.61 14.78 9.75
C ASN A 40 8.22 16.19 9.27
N ARG A 41 7.96 16.37 7.96
CA ARG A 41 7.58 17.62 7.29
C ARG A 41 8.67 18.70 7.33
N ASP A 42 9.93 18.28 7.30
CA ASP A 42 11.08 19.21 7.26
C ASP A 42 11.52 19.57 5.82
N GLY A 43 10.82 19.05 4.81
CA GLY A 43 11.10 19.24 3.39
C GLY A 43 12.11 18.25 2.81
N ARG A 44 12.62 17.29 3.60
CA ARG A 44 13.55 16.25 3.15
C ARG A 44 12.94 14.87 3.35
N ALA A 45 12.76 14.15 2.25
CA ALA A 45 12.21 12.80 2.32
C ALA A 45 13.15 11.83 3.07
N GLU A 46 12.59 11.10 4.03
CA GLU A 46 13.11 9.84 4.53
C GLU A 46 12.83 8.70 3.54
N THR A 47 13.59 7.61 3.66
CA THR A 47 13.34 6.37 2.94
C THR A 47 12.82 5.31 3.89
N LEU A 48 11.67 4.73 3.57
CA LEU A 48 11.13 3.52 4.21
C LEU A 48 11.54 2.34 3.34
N SER A 49 12.17 1.34 3.94
CA SER A 49 12.59 0.12 3.25
C SER A 49 12.04 -1.11 3.96
N LEU A 50 11.62 -2.13 3.20
CA LEU A 50 11.51 -3.49 3.74
C LEU A 50 12.82 -4.22 3.43
N VAL A 51 13.51 -4.62 4.50
CA VAL A 51 14.80 -5.32 4.46
C VAL A 51 14.57 -6.79 4.74
N ALA A 52 14.96 -7.66 3.82
CA ALA A 52 14.73 -9.09 3.92
C ALA A 52 15.42 -9.70 5.15
N TYR A 53 14.70 -10.57 5.82
CA TYR A 53 15.22 -11.40 6.90
C TYR A 53 14.50 -12.74 6.99
N ASN A 54 15.11 -13.72 7.66
CA ASN A 54 14.60 -15.10 7.71
C ASN A 54 14.32 -15.61 6.28
N VAL A 55 15.32 -15.49 5.41
CA VAL A 55 15.22 -15.93 4.02
C VAL A 55 15.37 -17.45 3.96
N GLU A 56 14.36 -18.12 3.40
CA GLU A 56 14.31 -19.55 3.15
C GLU A 56 14.13 -19.81 1.64
N GLU A 57 14.02 -21.08 1.24
CA GLU A 57 13.92 -21.47 -0.18
C GLU A 57 12.68 -20.87 -0.89
N SER A 58 11.57 -20.69 -0.15
CA SER A 58 10.29 -20.23 -0.71
C SER A 58 9.62 -19.11 0.11
N SER A 59 10.32 -18.55 1.08
CA SER A 59 9.77 -17.52 1.97
C SER A 59 10.84 -16.51 2.39
N TYR A 60 10.40 -15.31 2.74
CA TYR A 60 11.23 -14.30 3.41
C TYR A 60 10.34 -13.32 4.16
N LEU A 61 10.88 -12.74 5.23
CA LEU A 61 10.23 -11.69 6.00
C LEU A 61 10.89 -10.33 5.75
N GLY A 62 10.20 -9.24 6.09
CA GLY A 62 10.64 -7.88 5.83
C GLY A 62 10.67 -7.02 7.08
N GLN A 63 11.85 -6.52 7.46
CA GLN A 63 11.99 -5.56 8.54
C GLN A 63 11.77 -4.16 7.97
N LEU A 64 10.79 -3.43 8.51
CA LEU A 64 10.61 -2.02 8.17
C LEU A 64 11.77 -1.19 8.75
N VAL A 65 12.54 -0.54 7.89
CA VAL A 65 13.67 0.31 8.25
C VAL A 65 13.43 1.71 7.70
N VAL A 66 13.61 2.72 8.54
CA VAL A 66 13.51 4.13 8.16
C VAL A 66 14.91 4.74 8.18
N THR A 67 15.32 5.32 7.06
CA THR A 67 16.58 6.06 6.94
C THR A 67 16.32 7.51 6.60
N ARG A 68 17.17 8.40 7.10
CA ARG A 68 17.21 9.81 6.70
C ARG A 68 17.68 9.94 5.25
N SER A 69 17.46 11.11 4.67
CA SER A 69 17.97 11.49 3.33
C SER A 69 19.48 11.29 3.16
N ASN A 70 20.27 11.37 4.24
CA ASN A 70 21.71 11.13 4.22
C ASN A 70 22.11 9.63 4.38
N GLY A 71 21.14 8.72 4.38
CA GLY A 71 21.35 7.28 4.51
C GLY A 71 21.49 6.76 5.96
N SER A 72 21.59 7.63 6.96
CA SER A 72 21.63 7.18 8.36
C SER A 72 20.31 6.56 8.80
N VAL A 73 20.36 5.48 9.59
CA VAL A 73 19.17 4.84 10.14
C VAL A 73 18.53 5.75 11.18
N LEU A 74 17.25 6.05 11.00
CA LEU A 74 16.41 6.76 11.97
C LEU A 74 15.75 5.77 12.93
N TRP A 75 15.22 4.67 12.39
CA TRP A 75 14.49 3.66 13.15
C TRP A 75 14.50 2.31 12.44
N LYS A 76 14.45 1.22 13.22
CA LYS A 76 14.20 -0.14 12.73
C LYS A 76 13.01 -0.71 13.49
N GLY A 77 12.07 -1.28 12.75
CA GLY A 77 10.95 -2.03 13.31
C GLY A 77 11.38 -3.35 13.93
N PRO A 78 10.46 -4.05 14.61
CA PRO A 78 10.71 -5.40 15.10
C PRO A 78 10.94 -6.37 13.93
N ARG A 79 11.43 -7.58 14.25
CA ARG A 79 11.52 -8.72 13.33
C ARG A 79 10.55 -9.83 13.78
N PRO A 80 9.23 -9.61 13.71
CA PRO A 80 8.26 -10.63 14.12
C PRO A 80 8.31 -11.85 13.20
N THR A 81 7.91 -13.01 13.71
CA THR A 81 7.73 -14.23 12.88
C THR A 81 6.28 -14.70 12.84
N ASP A 82 5.41 -14.10 13.67
CA ASP A 82 3.98 -14.40 13.70
C ASP A 82 3.25 -13.64 12.57
N PRO A 83 2.56 -14.34 11.64
CA PRO A 83 1.75 -13.71 10.60
C PRO A 83 0.59 -12.83 11.12
N ALA A 84 0.22 -12.94 12.40
CA ALA A 84 -0.77 -12.07 13.02
C ALA A 84 -0.18 -10.74 13.53
N ASP A 85 1.14 -10.59 13.58
CA ASP A 85 1.79 -9.37 14.08
C ASP A 85 1.52 -8.19 13.12
N PRO A 86 1.11 -7.01 13.61
CA PRO A 86 0.84 -5.86 12.76
C PRO A 86 2.07 -5.30 12.03
N MET A 87 3.29 -5.65 12.44
CA MET A 87 4.55 -5.27 11.82
C MET A 87 5.14 -6.42 10.97
N ILE A 88 4.36 -7.45 10.68
CA ILE A 88 4.78 -8.51 9.76
C ILE A 88 4.69 -8.04 8.30
N PHE A 89 5.77 -8.28 7.57
CA PHE A 89 5.88 -8.10 6.13
C PHE A 89 6.66 -9.27 5.56
N GLY A 90 6.45 -9.63 4.31
CA GLY A 90 7.16 -10.73 3.69
C GLY A 90 6.36 -11.46 2.62
N THR A 91 6.86 -12.62 2.27
CA THR A 91 6.20 -13.59 1.40
C THR A 91 6.25 -14.95 2.06
N TRP A 92 5.11 -15.64 2.01
CA TRP A 92 4.87 -17.02 2.39
C TRP A 92 4.37 -17.78 1.16
N ASP A 93 4.37 -19.11 1.24
CA ASP A 93 3.79 -20.00 0.23
C ASP A 93 2.30 -19.73 -0.04
N TRP A 94 1.58 -19.17 0.94
CA TRP A 94 0.15 -18.84 0.84
C TRP A 94 -0.14 -17.34 0.66
N GLY A 95 0.85 -16.45 0.60
CA GLY A 95 0.55 -15.03 0.35
C GLY A 95 1.72 -14.09 0.59
N SER A 96 1.51 -12.80 0.31
CA SER A 96 2.52 -11.75 0.51
C SER A 96 1.93 -10.55 1.25
N ALA A 97 2.77 -9.85 1.99
CA ALA A 97 2.43 -8.64 2.70
C ALA A 97 3.54 -7.60 2.53
N GLY A 98 3.25 -6.55 1.75
CA GLY A 98 4.15 -5.44 1.49
C GLY A 98 3.60 -4.11 1.97
N LEU A 99 4.35 -3.03 1.72
CA LEU A 99 3.84 -1.66 1.78
C LEU A 99 3.08 -1.38 0.47
N GLU A 100 1.94 -0.69 0.55
CA GLU A 100 1.14 -0.35 -0.63
C GLU A 100 0.95 1.16 -0.77
N VAL A 101 0.65 1.84 0.34
CA VAL A 101 0.52 3.30 0.37
C VAL A 101 1.33 3.86 1.53
N VAL A 102 1.99 4.99 1.31
CA VAL A 102 2.68 5.78 2.33
C VAL A 102 2.30 7.24 2.14
N GLY A 103 1.69 7.87 3.14
CA GLY A 103 1.21 9.25 3.06
C GLY A 103 0.31 9.62 4.24
N ASP A 104 -0.15 10.88 4.26
CA ASP A 104 -1.16 11.37 5.20
C ASP A 104 -2.56 10.98 4.70
N LEU A 105 -3.12 9.91 5.26
CA LEU A 105 -4.35 9.27 4.78
C LEU A 105 -5.62 9.87 5.40
N ASP A 106 -5.54 10.42 6.60
CA ASP A 106 -6.69 11.06 7.26
C ASP A 106 -6.58 12.59 7.34
N GLY A 107 -5.50 13.18 6.81
CA GLY A 107 -5.29 14.63 6.78
C GLY A 107 -4.94 15.21 8.14
N ASP A 108 -4.55 14.39 9.13
CA ASP A 108 -4.24 14.85 10.50
C ASP A 108 -2.83 15.44 10.62
N GLY A 109 -2.04 15.35 9.56
CA GLY A 109 -0.69 15.87 9.54
C GLY A 109 0.40 14.81 9.73
N ARG A 110 0.04 13.57 10.02
CA ARG A 110 0.98 12.47 10.26
C ARG A 110 1.05 11.57 9.04
N ILE A 111 2.11 10.79 8.96
CA ILE A 111 2.31 9.84 7.87
C ILE A 111 1.87 8.46 8.34
N GLU A 112 1.01 7.84 7.55
CA GLU A 112 0.62 6.45 7.66
C GLU A 112 1.28 5.59 6.59
N ILE A 113 1.39 4.32 6.94
CA ILE A 113 1.63 3.21 6.03
C ILE A 113 0.34 2.39 5.98
N LEU A 114 -0.03 1.98 4.78
CA LEU A 114 -1.06 0.99 4.51
C LEU A 114 -0.43 -0.17 3.74
N GLY A 115 -0.77 -1.40 4.14
CA GLY A 115 -0.42 -2.62 3.40
C GLY A 115 -1.35 -3.76 3.76
N ALA A 116 -1.65 -4.64 2.80
CA ALA A 116 -2.47 -5.81 3.06
C ALA A 116 -1.76 -6.76 4.04
N LEU A 117 -2.55 -7.36 4.94
CA LEU A 117 -2.16 -8.60 5.61
C LEU A 117 -2.07 -9.73 4.58
N PRO A 118 -1.20 -10.72 4.80
CA PRO A 118 -1.06 -11.81 3.84
C PRO A 118 -2.36 -12.61 3.74
N GLN A 119 -2.72 -13.03 2.52
CA GLN A 119 -3.98 -13.71 2.21
C GLN A 119 -3.81 -14.58 0.96
N SER A 120 -4.51 -15.72 0.93
CA SER A 120 -4.46 -16.72 -0.16
C SER A 120 -5.74 -16.83 -1.00
N ASP A 121 -6.79 -16.07 -0.66
CA ASP A 121 -8.11 -16.17 -1.28
C ASP A 121 -8.65 -14.82 -1.76
N VAL A 122 -9.89 -14.82 -2.26
CA VAL A 122 -10.54 -13.63 -2.84
C VAL A 122 -11.46 -12.89 -1.87
N ARG A 123 -11.33 -13.08 -0.55
CA ARG A 123 -12.08 -12.27 0.42
C ARG A 123 -11.61 -10.81 0.44
N PRO A 124 -12.38 -9.89 1.03
CA PRO A 124 -11.91 -8.52 1.26
C PRO A 124 -10.55 -8.48 1.94
N ALA A 125 -9.58 -7.83 1.29
CA ALA A 125 -8.27 -7.62 1.87
C ALA A 125 -8.39 -6.84 3.18
N THR A 126 -7.70 -7.32 4.21
CA THR A 126 -7.54 -6.57 5.46
C THR A 126 -6.23 -5.80 5.39
N PHE A 127 -6.31 -4.48 5.48
CA PHE A 127 -5.14 -3.61 5.49
C PHE A 127 -4.75 -3.28 6.92
N ARG A 128 -3.46 -3.41 7.24
CA ARG A 128 -2.88 -2.79 8.44
C ARG A 128 -2.63 -1.31 8.16
N VAL A 129 -2.93 -0.47 9.14
CA VAL A 129 -2.56 0.94 9.14
C VAL A 129 -1.58 1.17 10.28
N LEU A 130 -0.39 1.67 9.93
CA LEU A 130 0.65 2.04 10.87
C LEU A 130 0.86 3.55 10.79
N ARG A 131 0.96 4.24 11.91
CA ARG A 131 1.19 5.69 11.97
C ARG A 131 2.53 6.01 12.56
N TRP A 132 3.25 6.96 11.96
CA TRP A 132 4.46 7.52 12.53
C TRP A 132 4.12 8.46 13.68
N ASN A 133 4.75 8.24 14.84
CA ASN A 133 4.54 9.08 16.04
C ASN A 133 5.69 10.07 16.32
N GLY A 134 6.61 10.25 15.36
CA GLY A 134 7.83 11.03 15.54
C GLY A 134 9.06 10.20 15.90
N LYS A 135 8.89 8.96 16.36
CA LYS A 135 9.98 8.07 16.80
C LYS A 135 9.90 6.66 16.21
N ALA A 136 8.69 6.13 16.06
CA ALA A 136 8.44 4.78 15.56
C ALA A 136 7.10 4.73 14.83
N PHE A 137 6.93 3.74 13.96
CA PHE A 137 5.61 3.35 13.48
C PHE A 137 4.86 2.56 14.57
N GLN A 138 3.58 2.82 14.74
CA GLN A 138 2.69 2.10 15.65
C GLN A 138 1.41 1.68 14.93
N LYS A 139 0.88 0.50 15.28
CA LYS A 139 -0.41 0.03 14.76
C LYS A 139 -1.51 1.00 15.18
N VAL A 140 -2.30 1.46 14.22
CA VAL A 140 -3.56 2.17 14.48
C VAL A 140 -4.70 1.17 14.50
N PHE A 141 -4.91 0.45 13.39
CA PHE A 141 -5.91 -0.60 13.26
C PHE A 141 -5.57 -1.57 12.12
N ALA A 142 -6.38 -2.61 11.96
CA ALA A 142 -6.43 -3.45 10.77
C ALA A 142 -7.89 -3.60 10.32
N ARG A 143 -8.19 -3.23 9.07
CA ARG A 143 -9.57 -3.07 8.57
C ARG A 143 -9.68 -3.34 7.07
N CYS A 144 -10.88 -3.69 6.61
CA CYS A 144 -11.18 -3.79 5.18
C CYS A 144 -11.66 -2.44 4.64
N LEU A 145 -11.65 -2.30 3.31
CA LEU A 145 -12.19 -1.15 2.58
C LEU A 145 -13.36 -1.60 1.70
N LEU A 146 -14.58 -1.58 2.27
CA LEU A 146 -15.80 -2.03 1.59
C LEU A 146 -16.61 -0.86 1.04
N GLU A 147 -17.17 -1.02 -0.17
CA GLU A 147 -18.05 -0.03 -0.76
C GLU A 147 -19.42 -0.04 -0.06
N GLU A 148 -19.73 1.03 0.67
CA GLU A 148 -20.99 1.14 1.40
C GLU A 148 -21.57 2.57 1.32
N PRO A 149 -22.82 2.75 0.83
CA PRO A 149 -23.66 1.75 0.16
C PRO A 149 -23.07 1.36 -1.21
N ARG A 150 -23.50 0.22 -1.75
CA ARG A 150 -23.06 -0.26 -3.08
C ARG A 150 -23.34 0.78 -4.17
N LYS A 151 -22.39 0.92 -5.11
CA LYS A 151 -22.37 1.95 -6.17
C LYS A 151 -22.19 3.39 -5.69
N SER A 152 -21.83 3.63 -4.43
CA SER A 152 -21.53 4.97 -3.93
C SER A 152 -20.16 5.50 -4.38
N GLY A 153 -19.25 4.61 -4.79
CA GLY A 153 -17.84 4.94 -4.98
C GLY A 153 -17.11 5.26 -3.67
N ARG A 154 -17.70 4.98 -2.50
CA ARG A 154 -17.09 5.19 -1.18
C ARG A 154 -16.76 3.88 -0.50
N TYR A 155 -15.48 3.66 -0.29
CA TYR A 155 -14.90 2.48 0.35
C TYR A 155 -14.53 2.83 1.78
N GLN A 156 -15.35 2.38 2.73
CA GLN A 156 -15.21 2.76 4.12
C GLN A 156 -14.36 1.76 4.90
N TRP A 157 -13.68 2.25 5.93
CA TRP A 157 -13.01 1.41 6.91
C TRP A 157 -14.02 0.56 7.69
N THR A 158 -14.04 -0.74 7.42
CA THR A 158 -14.90 -1.70 8.14
C THR A 158 -14.06 -2.67 8.97
N ALA A 159 -14.69 -3.31 9.96
CA ALA A 159 -14.05 -4.44 10.62
C ALA A 159 -13.64 -5.52 9.59
N PRO A 160 -12.60 -6.31 9.86
CA PRO A 160 -12.26 -7.47 9.04
C PRO A 160 -13.51 -8.33 8.78
N SER A 161 -13.69 -8.75 7.54
CA SER A 161 -14.91 -9.44 7.14
C SER A 161 -14.61 -10.58 6.18
N ASP A 162 -15.19 -11.74 6.48
CA ASP A 162 -15.24 -12.86 5.56
C ASP A 162 -16.38 -12.73 4.55
N ARG A 163 -17.19 -11.67 4.66
CA ARG A 163 -18.28 -11.41 3.74
C ARG A 163 -17.70 -10.93 2.41
N PHE A 164 -17.60 -11.85 1.46
CA PHE A 164 -17.17 -11.53 0.11
C PHE A 164 -18.33 -11.50 -0.89
N GLN A 165 -19.47 -12.17 -0.63
CA GLN A 165 -20.60 -12.20 -1.57
C GLN A 165 -21.46 -10.94 -1.54
N GLY A 166 -21.76 -10.40 -2.73
CA GLY A 166 -22.56 -9.19 -2.90
C GLY A 166 -21.84 -7.92 -2.46
N CYS A 167 -20.52 -7.97 -2.30
CA CYS A 167 -19.68 -6.87 -1.82
C CYS A 167 -18.80 -6.34 -2.96
N ARG A 168 -18.37 -5.09 -2.81
CA ARG A 168 -17.31 -4.49 -3.62
C ARG A 168 -16.28 -3.91 -2.67
N TRP A 169 -14.99 -4.10 -2.92
CA TRP A 169 -13.92 -3.66 -2.02
C TRP A 169 -12.67 -3.24 -2.79
N ILE A 170 -11.81 -2.48 -2.12
CA ILE A 170 -10.44 -2.26 -2.57
C ILE A 170 -9.63 -3.49 -2.16
N GLY A 171 -9.06 -4.21 -3.13
CA GLY A 171 -8.24 -5.39 -2.91
C GLY A 171 -6.76 -5.10 -2.75
N SER A 172 -6.27 -4.07 -3.45
CA SER A 172 -4.87 -3.60 -3.34
C SER A 172 -4.72 -2.20 -3.91
N PHE A 173 -3.60 -1.55 -3.59
CA PHE A 173 -3.15 -0.31 -4.22
C PHE A 173 -1.91 -0.57 -5.08
N GLU A 174 -1.96 -0.10 -6.33
CA GLU A 174 -0.92 -0.32 -7.34
C GLU A 174 0.09 0.83 -7.35
N SER A 175 -0.34 2.05 -7.02
CA SER A 175 0.54 3.23 -6.93
C SER A 175 -0.10 4.36 -6.13
N THR A 176 0.74 5.28 -5.64
CA THR A 176 0.34 6.52 -4.97
C THR A 176 0.94 7.72 -5.69
N SER A 177 0.10 8.72 -5.96
CA SER A 177 0.47 10.00 -6.56
C SER A 177 0.91 11.00 -5.50
N ARG A 178 1.60 12.07 -5.91
CA ARG A 178 2.10 13.12 -4.99
C ARG A 178 0.98 13.86 -4.24
N ASP A 179 -0.22 13.89 -4.79
CA ASP A 179 -1.40 14.51 -4.17
C ASP A 179 -2.12 13.56 -3.18
N GLY A 180 -1.56 12.39 -2.91
CA GLY A 180 -2.14 11.37 -2.04
C GLY A 180 -3.18 10.47 -2.72
N SER A 181 -3.59 10.79 -3.96
CA SER A 181 -4.48 9.88 -4.70
C SER A 181 -3.76 8.60 -5.08
N CYS A 182 -4.47 7.47 -5.07
CA CYS A 182 -3.91 6.16 -5.35
C CYS A 182 -4.62 5.49 -6.52
N VAL A 183 -3.91 4.64 -7.24
CA VAL A 183 -4.54 3.68 -8.16
C VAL A 183 -4.82 2.41 -7.39
N ALA A 184 -6.09 1.99 -7.34
CA ALA A 184 -6.54 0.84 -6.56
C ALA A 184 -7.19 -0.22 -7.46
N ARG A 185 -6.91 -1.48 -7.14
CA ARG A 185 -7.59 -2.66 -7.69
C ARG A 185 -8.91 -2.86 -6.95
N ILE A 186 -10.01 -2.83 -7.68
CA ILE A 186 -11.35 -3.01 -7.15
C ILE A 186 -11.84 -4.42 -7.47
N TYR A 187 -12.34 -5.10 -6.45
CA TYR A 187 -12.99 -6.39 -6.57
C TYR A 187 -14.48 -6.20 -6.34
N ASP A 188 -15.30 -6.87 -7.15
CA ASP A 188 -16.75 -6.79 -7.06
C ASP A 188 -17.37 -8.16 -7.27
N THR A 189 -18.12 -8.65 -6.29
CA THR A 189 -18.86 -9.90 -6.41
C THR A 189 -20.33 -9.64 -6.74
N ILE A 190 -20.80 -10.37 -7.74
CA ILE A 190 -22.21 -10.41 -8.15
C ILE A 190 -22.55 -11.87 -8.42
N GLY A 191 -23.48 -12.44 -7.64
CA GLY A 191 -23.74 -13.87 -7.66
C GLY A 191 -22.49 -14.67 -7.25
N SER A 192 -22.11 -15.65 -8.07
CA SER A 192 -20.91 -16.48 -7.86
C SER A 192 -19.64 -15.93 -8.53
N GLY A 193 -19.72 -14.84 -9.31
CA GLY A 193 -18.59 -14.30 -10.07
C GLY A 193 -17.84 -13.20 -9.32
N VAL A 194 -16.53 -13.11 -9.59
CA VAL A 194 -15.67 -11.98 -9.20
C VAL A 194 -15.38 -11.15 -10.44
N ARG A 195 -15.66 -9.86 -10.37
CA ARG A 195 -15.33 -8.84 -11.37
C ARG A 195 -14.19 -7.98 -10.85
N LEU A 196 -13.26 -7.63 -11.73
CA LEU A 196 -12.12 -6.79 -11.38
C LEU A 196 -12.21 -5.48 -12.14
N GLY A 197 -11.87 -4.39 -11.46
CA GLY A 197 -11.70 -3.08 -12.06
C GLY A 197 -10.52 -2.35 -11.44
N THR A 198 -10.22 -1.18 -11.99
CA THR A 198 -9.16 -0.30 -11.50
C THR A 198 -9.72 1.12 -11.43
N ALA A 199 -9.45 1.82 -10.33
CA ALA A 199 -9.90 3.19 -10.11
C ALA A 199 -8.77 4.05 -9.55
N GLN A 200 -8.81 5.35 -9.87
CA GLN A 200 -8.11 6.34 -9.07
C GLN A 200 -9.01 6.68 -7.88
N VAL A 201 -8.47 6.56 -6.67
CA VAL A 201 -9.14 6.83 -5.40
C VAL A 201 -8.39 7.88 -4.60
N ALA A 202 -9.08 8.63 -3.76
CA ALA A 202 -8.47 9.57 -2.82
C ALA A 202 -8.83 9.19 -1.38
N PRO A 203 -7.88 9.27 -0.44
CA PRO A 203 -8.12 8.94 0.95
C PRO A 203 -8.88 10.06 1.67
N ASP A 204 -9.62 9.69 2.71
CA ASP A 204 -10.21 10.57 3.72
C ASP A 204 -10.29 9.83 5.08
N PRO A 205 -10.61 10.50 6.20
CA PRO A 205 -10.66 9.85 7.52
C PRO A 205 -11.56 8.61 7.60
N LYS A 206 -12.53 8.45 6.70
CA LYS A 206 -13.47 7.33 6.68
C LYS A 206 -13.04 6.20 5.74
N GLY A 207 -12.04 6.40 4.90
CA GLY A 207 -11.54 5.40 3.97
C GLY A 207 -11.07 6.03 2.66
N PHE A 208 -11.61 5.57 1.54
CA PHE A 208 -11.26 6.04 0.21
C PHE A 208 -12.52 6.29 -0.62
N HIS A 209 -12.44 7.24 -1.55
CA HIS A 209 -13.50 7.45 -2.54
C HIS A 209 -12.96 7.48 -3.95
N VAL A 210 -13.75 6.99 -4.90
CA VAL A 210 -13.42 6.99 -6.33
C VAL A 210 -13.41 8.43 -6.83
N VAL A 211 -12.25 8.85 -7.35
CA VAL A 211 -12.10 10.10 -8.11
C VAL A 211 -12.53 9.86 -9.54
N ARG A 212 -12.08 8.74 -10.13
CA ARG A 212 -12.49 8.29 -11.47
C ARG A 212 -12.20 6.81 -11.66
N TRP A 213 -13.00 6.15 -12.51
CA TRP A 213 -12.69 4.82 -13.00
C TRP A 213 -11.62 4.88 -14.08
N ILE A 214 -10.66 3.95 -14.02
CA ILE A 214 -9.70 3.67 -15.09
C ILE A 214 -10.27 2.54 -15.94
N ASP A 215 -10.68 1.45 -15.31
CA ASP A 215 -11.51 0.40 -15.90
C ASP A 215 -12.57 -0.07 -14.89
N PRO A 216 -13.87 0.12 -15.15
CA PRO A 216 -14.93 -0.32 -14.25
C PRO A 216 -14.98 -1.86 -14.12
N PRO A 217 -15.43 -2.40 -12.97
CA PRO A 217 -15.56 -3.86 -12.79
C PRO A 217 -16.55 -4.47 -13.80
N ARG A 218 -16.11 -5.51 -14.53
CA ARG A 218 -16.90 -6.24 -15.54
C ARG A 218 -16.89 -7.74 -15.29
#